data_AF-A0A7S1X3G4-F1
#
_entry.id   AF-A0A7S1X3G4-F1
#
_cell.length_a   1.000
_cell.length_b   1.000
_cell.length_c   1.000
_cell.angle_alpha   90.00
_cell.angle_beta   90.00
_cell.angle_gamma   90.00
#
_symmetry.space_group_name_H-M   'P 1'
#
loop_
_entity.id
_entity.type
_entity.pdbx_description
1 polymer ?
#
loop_
_entity_poly.entity_id
_entity_poly.type
_entity_poly.pdbx_seq_one_letter_code
_entity_poly.pdbx_strand_id
1 'polypeptide(L)'
;KQSGEGSRGRRIIAVMAVLVGLLLCAVLAVVASWLTWQAAARLYSIQLRTAKARWDATAALKSSESVCESFTTGWFNVLLWHLWPAFLEKEVSGLFARRVAVLLRRVLSQHAGQRGPMRLVDSIQLEEFTLGSVAPRFSTCKARYTAEKNYLQLELGMDFTTSGMQAVLTPRLKETGLKTRVKF
;
A
#
# COMPACT_ATOMS: atom_id res chain seq x y z
N LYS A 1 -83.47 -45.72 48.75
CA LYS A 1 -83.08 -45.66 47.32
C LYS A 1 -82.59 -44.23 47.02
N GLN A 2 -81.37 -43.86 47.45
CA GLN A 2 -80.82 -42.49 47.26
C GLN A 2 -79.29 -42.39 47.47
N SER A 3 -78.53 -43.49 47.28
CA SER A 3 -77.08 -43.53 47.56
C SER A 3 -76.24 -43.91 46.33
N GLY A 4 -76.71 -43.58 45.12
CA GLY A 4 -76.05 -43.95 43.85
C GLY A 4 -75.46 -42.79 43.06
N GLU A 5 -75.93 -41.55 43.27
CA GLU A 5 -75.58 -40.41 42.41
C GLU A 5 -74.24 -39.75 42.80
N GLY A 6 -73.87 -39.73 44.08
CA GLY A 6 -72.60 -39.13 44.53
C GLY A 6 -71.33 -39.86 44.07
N SER A 7 -71.43 -41.16 43.78
CA SER A 7 -70.30 -42.00 43.31
C SER A 7 -69.96 -41.77 41.84
N ARG A 8 -70.98 -41.51 41.00
CA ARG A 8 -70.79 -41.25 39.55
C ARG A 8 -70.17 -39.88 39.31
N GLY A 9 -70.60 -38.85 40.06
CA GLY A 9 -70.03 -37.50 39.96
C GLY A 9 -68.53 -37.46 40.27
N ARG A 10 -68.07 -38.16 41.31
CA ARG A 10 -66.64 -38.23 41.67
C ARG A 10 -65.78 -38.93 40.62
N ARG A 11 -66.31 -39.97 39.95
CA ARG A 11 -65.60 -40.67 38.86
C ARG A 11 -65.48 -39.80 37.61
N ILE A 12 -66.53 -39.05 37.26
CA ILE A 12 -66.49 -38.11 36.13
C ILE A 12 -65.47 -37.00 36.39
N ILE A 13 -65.44 -36.44 37.61
CA ILE A 13 -64.46 -35.42 38.00
C ILE A 13 -63.02 -35.97 37.93
N ALA A 14 -62.78 -37.20 38.39
CA ALA A 14 -61.46 -37.83 38.31
C ALA A 14 -61.00 -38.07 36.85
N VAL A 15 -61.89 -38.54 35.98
CA VAL A 15 -61.58 -38.75 34.55
C VAL A 15 -61.28 -37.41 33.85
N MET A 16 -62.06 -36.37 34.15
CA MET A 16 -61.82 -35.03 33.61
C MET A 16 -60.49 -34.45 34.10
N ALA A 17 -60.12 -34.65 35.37
CA ALA A 17 -58.84 -34.21 35.91
C ALA A 17 -57.65 -34.90 35.21
N VAL A 18 -57.75 -36.19 34.91
CA VAL A 18 -56.70 -36.93 34.17
C VAL A 18 -56.59 -36.45 32.73
N LEU A 19 -57.73 -36.23 32.04
CA LEU A 19 -57.72 -35.72 30.66
C LEU A 19 -57.14 -34.31 30.57
N VAL A 20 -57.50 -33.41 31.50
CA VAL A 20 -56.92 -32.06 31.58
C VAL A 20 -55.43 -32.13 31.87
N GLY A 21 -54.99 -33.02 32.78
CA GLY A 21 -53.57 -33.23 33.08
C GLY A 21 -52.77 -33.70 31.86
N LEU A 22 -53.30 -34.66 31.09
CA LEU A 22 -52.66 -35.15 29.85
C LEU A 22 -52.56 -34.07 28.77
N LEU A 23 -53.63 -33.28 28.61
CA LEU A 23 -53.68 -32.20 27.63
C LEU A 23 -52.67 -31.09 27.99
N LEU A 24 -52.54 -30.78 29.28
CA LEU A 24 -51.55 -29.81 29.77
C LEU A 24 -50.12 -30.30 29.57
N CYS A 25 -49.85 -31.60 29.81
CA CYS A 25 -48.55 -32.21 29.51
C CYS A 25 -48.21 -32.19 28.01
N ALA A 26 -49.19 -32.45 27.14
CA ALA A 26 -49.00 -32.41 25.69
C ALA A 26 -48.68 -30.99 25.20
N VAL A 27 -49.38 -29.98 25.71
CA VAL A 27 -49.12 -28.56 25.40
C VAL A 27 -47.73 -28.15 25.89
N LEU A 28 -47.34 -28.53 27.11
CA LEU A 28 -46.01 -28.25 27.64
C LEU A 28 -44.90 -28.91 26.81
N ALA A 29 -45.10 -30.14 26.34
CA ALA A 29 -44.15 -30.83 25.48
C ALA A 29 -43.97 -30.11 24.13
N VAL A 30 -45.06 -29.68 23.49
CA VAL A 30 -45.00 -28.94 22.22
C VAL A 30 -44.29 -27.59 22.40
N VAL A 31 -44.58 -26.87 23.48
CA VAL A 31 -43.93 -25.59 23.78
C VAL A 31 -42.44 -25.80 24.07
N ALA A 32 -42.07 -26.83 24.82
CA ALA A 32 -40.67 -27.16 25.10
C ALA A 32 -39.90 -27.54 23.82
N SER A 33 -40.51 -28.35 22.94
CA SER A 33 -39.91 -28.69 21.63
C SER A 33 -39.76 -27.47 20.73
N TRP A 34 -40.72 -26.53 20.74
CA TRP A 34 -40.62 -25.30 19.97
C TRP A 34 -39.53 -24.36 20.49
N LEU A 35 -39.42 -24.20 21.82
CA LEU A 35 -38.38 -23.38 22.44
C LEU A 35 -36.97 -23.96 22.19
N THR A 36 -36.81 -25.29 22.26
CA THR A 36 -35.54 -25.95 21.95
C THR A 36 -35.17 -25.82 20.48
N TRP A 37 -36.13 -25.94 19.56
CA TRP A 37 -35.90 -25.68 18.14
C TRP A 37 -35.49 -24.22 17.87
N GLN A 38 -36.14 -23.25 18.51
CA GLN A 38 -35.76 -21.84 18.37
C GLN A 38 -34.37 -21.56 18.92
N ALA A 39 -34.01 -22.14 20.07
CA ALA A 39 -32.68 -22.01 20.64
C ALA A 39 -31.62 -22.61 19.70
N ALA A 40 -31.87 -23.80 19.14
CA ALA A 40 -30.99 -24.44 18.17
C ALA A 40 -30.84 -23.62 16.88
N ALA A 41 -31.94 -23.09 16.34
CA ALA A 41 -31.93 -22.25 15.15
C ALA A 41 -31.14 -20.95 15.36
N ARG A 42 -31.26 -20.33 16.55
CA ARG A 42 -30.47 -19.15 16.92
C ARG A 42 -28.98 -19.48 16.98
N LEU A 43 -28.60 -20.55 17.68
CA LEU A 43 -27.20 -20.99 17.77
C LEU A 43 -26.63 -21.32 16.40
N TYR A 44 -27.38 -22.00 15.55
CA TYR A 44 -26.98 -22.31 14.17
C TYR A 44 -26.76 -21.03 13.35
N SER A 45 -27.65 -20.03 13.45
CA SER A 45 -27.48 -18.76 12.75
C SER A 45 -26.23 -18.00 13.19
N ILE A 46 -25.87 -18.08 14.48
CA ILE A 46 -24.63 -17.49 15.02
C ILE A 46 -23.41 -18.24 14.48
N GLN A 47 -23.44 -19.57 14.44
CA GLN A 47 -22.37 -20.38 13.85
C GLN A 47 -22.19 -20.08 12.35
N LEU A 48 -23.27 -19.95 11.60
CA LEU A 48 -23.22 -19.62 10.18
C LEU A 48 -22.62 -18.23 9.94
N ARG A 49 -22.99 -17.24 10.77
CA ARG A 49 -22.42 -15.89 10.69
C ARG A 49 -20.93 -15.88 11.03
N THR A 50 -20.51 -16.63 12.03
CA THR A 50 -19.07 -16.71 12.38
C THR A 50 -18.27 -17.44 11.33
N ALA A 51 -18.81 -18.51 10.73
CA ALA A 51 -18.19 -19.20 9.60
C ALA A 51 -18.07 -18.29 8.37
N LYS A 52 -19.14 -17.56 8.04
CA LYS A 52 -19.12 -16.59 6.93
C LYS A 52 -18.14 -15.44 7.19
N ALA A 53 -18.12 -14.87 8.40
CA ALA A 53 -17.17 -13.83 8.76
C ALA A 53 -15.70 -14.29 8.66
N ARG A 54 -15.40 -15.55 9.03
CA ARG A 54 -14.08 -16.14 8.83
C ARG A 54 -13.74 -16.26 7.34
N TRP A 55 -14.70 -16.72 6.53
CA TRP A 55 -14.52 -16.83 5.09
C TRP A 55 -14.28 -15.47 4.44
N ASP A 56 -15.10 -14.48 4.77
CA ASP A 56 -14.99 -13.11 4.26
C ASP A 56 -13.65 -12.47 4.71
N ALA A 57 -13.19 -12.74 5.94
CA ALA A 57 -11.87 -12.30 6.40
C ALA A 57 -10.72 -12.98 5.63
N THR A 58 -10.82 -14.28 5.33
CA THR A 58 -9.82 -14.96 4.49
C THR A 58 -9.84 -14.49 3.03
N ALA A 59 -11.01 -14.14 2.49
CA ALA A 59 -11.16 -13.60 1.14
C ALA A 59 -10.56 -12.19 1.05
N ALA A 60 -10.78 -11.35 2.08
CA ALA A 60 -10.18 -10.02 2.18
C ALA A 60 -8.64 -10.08 2.28
N LEU A 61 -8.10 -11.04 3.02
CA LEU A 61 -6.65 -11.29 3.09
C LEU A 61 -6.08 -11.71 1.73
N LYS A 62 -6.79 -12.56 0.98
CA LYS A 62 -6.38 -12.96 -0.38
C LYS A 62 -6.43 -11.80 -1.38
N SER A 63 -7.41 -10.91 -1.28
CA SER A 63 -7.46 -9.71 -2.14
C SER A 63 -6.37 -8.69 -1.83
N SER A 64 -5.84 -8.69 -0.61
CA SER A 64 -4.70 -7.85 -0.22
C SER A 64 -3.34 -8.57 -0.39
N GLU A 65 -3.34 -9.80 -0.90
CA GLU A 65 -2.11 -10.59 -1.05
C GLU A 65 -1.33 -10.04 -2.25
N SER A 66 -0.39 -9.15 -1.96
CA SER A 66 0.53 -8.66 -2.98
C SER A 66 1.56 -9.75 -3.27
N VAL A 67 1.55 -10.30 -4.49
CA VAL A 67 2.59 -11.24 -4.92
C VAL A 67 3.90 -10.46 -4.95
N CYS A 68 4.85 -10.86 -4.11
CA CYS A 68 6.15 -10.22 -3.99
C CYS A 68 7.24 -11.21 -4.38
N GLU A 69 7.90 -10.96 -5.50
CA GLU A 69 9.07 -11.72 -5.93
C GLU A 69 10.32 -10.86 -5.79
N SER A 70 11.43 -11.46 -5.38
CA SER A 70 12.71 -10.79 -5.32
C SER A 70 13.76 -11.57 -6.10
N PHE A 71 14.54 -10.87 -6.93
CA PHE A 71 15.61 -11.47 -7.72
C PHE A 71 16.80 -10.51 -7.84
N THR A 72 17.97 -11.09 -8.13
CA THR A 72 19.21 -10.35 -8.34
C THR A 72 19.29 -9.88 -9.80
N THR A 73 19.81 -8.67 -10.00
CA THR A 73 19.90 -8.02 -11.32
C THR A 73 21.31 -8.14 -11.91
N GLY A 74 22.00 -9.26 -11.65
CA GLY A 74 23.37 -9.47 -12.09
C GLY A 74 23.55 -9.37 -13.61
N TRP A 75 22.65 -10.00 -14.38
CA TRP A 75 22.66 -9.93 -15.85
C TRP A 75 22.47 -8.50 -16.36
N PHE A 76 21.62 -7.72 -15.69
CA PHE A 76 21.35 -6.33 -16.05
C PHE A 76 22.57 -5.46 -15.80
N ASN A 77 23.30 -5.70 -14.70
CA ASN A 77 24.57 -5.01 -14.45
C ASN A 77 25.62 -5.32 -15.51
N VAL A 78 25.71 -6.56 -15.99
CA VAL A 78 26.63 -6.92 -17.08
C VAL A 78 26.28 -6.16 -18.36
N LEU A 79 25.00 -6.16 -18.75
CA LEU A 79 24.51 -5.38 -19.89
C LEU A 79 24.84 -3.89 -19.74
N LEU A 80 24.53 -3.32 -18.58
CA LEU A 80 24.74 -1.92 -18.28
C LEU A 80 26.22 -1.55 -18.34
N TRP A 81 27.11 -2.42 -17.84
CA TRP A 81 28.54 -2.19 -17.89
C TRP A 81 29.08 -2.09 -19.33
N HIS A 82 28.54 -2.89 -20.25
CA HIS A 82 28.90 -2.80 -21.67
C HIS A 82 28.30 -1.57 -22.37
N LEU A 83 27.07 -1.19 -22.04
CA LEU A 83 26.38 -0.07 -22.68
C LEU A 83 26.76 1.30 -22.10
N TRP A 84 27.27 1.34 -20.87
CA TRP A 84 27.58 2.58 -20.16
C TRP A 84 28.58 3.48 -20.89
N PRO A 85 29.84 3.05 -21.12
CA PRO A 85 30.83 3.93 -21.74
C PRO A 85 30.52 4.24 -23.21
N ALA A 86 29.80 3.34 -23.90
CA ALA A 86 29.54 3.47 -25.33
C ALA A 86 28.37 4.42 -25.64
N PHE A 87 27.35 4.43 -24.78
CA PHE A 87 26.08 5.08 -25.11
C PHE A 87 25.42 5.76 -23.90
N LEU A 88 25.23 5.03 -22.81
CA LEU A 88 24.36 5.52 -21.72
C LEU A 88 24.98 6.68 -20.96
N GLU A 89 26.29 6.70 -20.75
CA GLU A 89 26.95 7.81 -20.06
C GLU A 89 26.65 9.11 -20.80
N LYS A 90 26.89 9.17 -22.12
CA LYS A 90 26.69 10.37 -22.93
C LYS A 90 25.24 10.85 -22.92
N GLU A 91 24.29 9.93 -23.09
CA GLU A 91 22.86 10.26 -23.12
C GLU A 91 22.36 10.74 -21.76
N VAL A 92 22.69 10.01 -20.69
CA VAL A 92 22.26 10.35 -19.33
C VAL A 92 22.93 11.65 -18.89
N SER A 93 24.24 11.80 -19.09
CA SER A 93 24.98 13.04 -18.83
C SER A 93 24.40 14.21 -19.61
N GLY A 94 24.05 14.03 -20.90
CA GLY A 94 23.40 15.06 -21.70
C GLY A 94 22.03 15.48 -21.18
N LEU A 95 21.21 14.52 -20.74
CA LEU A 95 19.91 14.80 -20.11
C LEU A 95 20.08 15.55 -18.79
N PHE A 96 21.01 15.11 -17.94
CA PHE A 96 21.33 15.79 -16.69
C PHE A 96 21.84 17.22 -16.95
N ALA A 97 22.74 17.41 -17.90
CA ALA A 97 23.28 18.72 -18.25
C ALA A 97 22.17 19.71 -18.64
N ARG A 98 21.22 19.27 -19.48
CA ARG A 98 20.06 20.07 -19.88
C ARG A 98 19.18 20.43 -18.68
N ARG A 99 18.92 19.46 -17.80
CA ARG A 99 18.09 19.68 -16.59
C ARG A 99 18.77 20.61 -15.60
N VAL A 100 20.07 20.44 -15.36
CA VAL A 100 20.88 21.29 -14.49
C VAL A 100 20.91 22.72 -15.03
N ALA A 101 21.11 22.92 -16.33
CA ALA A 101 21.08 24.25 -16.94
C ALA A 101 19.73 24.96 -16.75
N VAL A 102 18.61 24.24 -16.89
CA VAL A 102 17.26 24.79 -16.64
C VAL A 102 17.06 25.14 -15.16
N LEU A 103 17.51 24.27 -14.25
CA LEU A 103 17.42 24.51 -12.80
C LEU A 103 18.28 25.70 -12.39
N LEU A 104 19.51 25.81 -12.88
CA LEU A 104 20.40 26.94 -12.62
C LEU A 104 19.79 28.26 -13.08
N ARG A 105 19.22 28.31 -14.29
CA ARG A 105 18.51 29.50 -14.79
C ARG A 105 17.32 29.87 -13.90
N ARG A 106 16.52 28.89 -13.48
CA ARG A 106 15.38 29.10 -12.60
C ARG A 106 15.82 29.65 -11.24
N VAL A 107 16.81 29.02 -10.62
CA VAL A 107 17.36 29.45 -9.32
C VAL A 107 17.95 30.84 -9.42
N LEU A 108 18.72 31.13 -10.47
CA LEU A 108 19.26 32.47 -10.75
C LEU A 108 18.15 33.49 -10.92
N SER A 109 17.10 33.22 -11.71
CA SER A 109 15.98 34.16 -11.88
C SER A 109 15.20 34.43 -10.58
N GLN A 110 15.07 33.42 -9.71
CA GLN A 110 14.34 33.54 -8.45
C GLN A 110 15.15 34.28 -7.38
N HIS A 111 16.47 34.14 -7.40
CA HIS A 111 17.37 34.70 -6.38
C HIS A 111 18.20 35.88 -6.89
N ALA A 112 18.05 36.26 -8.16
CA ALA A 112 18.69 37.44 -8.76
C ALA A 112 18.22 38.70 -8.01
N GLY A 113 19.04 39.18 -7.08
CA GLY A 113 18.81 40.40 -6.31
C GLY A 113 18.75 40.22 -4.79
N GLN A 114 18.55 39.00 -4.29
CA GLN A 114 18.61 38.72 -2.85
C GLN A 114 20.07 38.61 -2.36
N ARG A 115 20.30 38.90 -1.07
CA ARG A 115 21.64 39.04 -0.46
C ARG A 115 22.51 37.80 -0.73
N GLY A 116 23.74 38.01 -1.20
CA GLY A 116 24.73 36.96 -1.43
C GLY A 116 25.56 37.16 -2.72
N PRO A 117 26.48 36.23 -3.03
CA PRO A 117 27.35 36.29 -4.22
C PRO A 117 26.57 36.24 -5.55
N MET A 118 25.31 35.78 -5.52
CA MET A 118 24.40 35.69 -6.67
C MET A 118 24.02 37.05 -7.27
N ARG A 119 24.25 38.17 -6.56
CA ARG A 119 24.05 39.52 -7.14
C ARG A 119 25.05 39.85 -8.24
N LEU A 120 26.24 39.29 -8.15
CA LEU A 120 27.36 39.55 -9.07
C LEU A 120 27.32 38.63 -10.29
N VAL A 121 26.55 37.55 -10.23
CA VAL A 121 26.46 36.55 -11.30
C VAL A 121 25.25 36.88 -12.19
N ASP A 122 25.51 37.03 -13.48
CA ASP A 122 24.49 37.30 -14.49
C ASP A 122 23.92 36.00 -15.07
N SER A 123 24.79 35.07 -15.43
CA SER A 123 24.41 33.74 -15.90
C SER A 123 25.46 32.70 -15.51
N ILE A 124 25.06 31.44 -15.37
CA ILE A 124 25.98 30.31 -15.20
C ILE A 124 25.79 29.40 -16.41
N GLN A 125 26.88 29.14 -17.13
CA GLN A 125 26.90 28.20 -18.23
C GLN A 125 27.50 26.88 -17.75
N LEU A 126 26.87 25.77 -18.11
CA LEU A 126 27.41 24.44 -17.88
C LEU A 126 28.16 24.04 -19.16
N GLU A 127 29.49 23.96 -19.08
CA GLU A 127 30.34 23.65 -20.23
C GLU A 127 30.47 22.15 -20.42
N GLU A 128 30.73 21.43 -19.33
CA GLU A 128 30.92 19.99 -19.33
C GLU A 128 30.19 19.36 -18.16
N PHE A 129 29.58 18.20 -18.41
CA PHE A 129 28.96 17.37 -17.39
C PHE A 129 29.19 15.91 -17.76
N THR A 130 29.83 15.17 -16.88
CA THR A 130 30.03 13.72 -17.01
C THR A 130 29.69 13.03 -15.70
N LEU A 131 29.13 11.84 -15.83
CA LEU A 131 28.80 10.97 -14.70
C LEU A 131 29.94 10.00 -14.37
N GLY A 132 31.06 10.08 -15.11
CA GLY A 132 32.20 9.21 -14.97
C GLY A 132 32.05 7.87 -15.71
N SER A 133 33.14 7.10 -15.71
CA SER A 133 33.26 5.87 -16.49
C SER A 133 32.61 4.63 -15.83
N VAL A 134 32.27 4.73 -14.54
CA VAL A 134 31.73 3.62 -13.76
C VAL A 134 30.21 3.64 -13.83
N ALA A 135 29.62 2.53 -14.29
CA ALA A 135 28.17 2.36 -14.36
C ALA A 135 27.53 2.19 -12.96
N PRO A 136 26.28 2.63 -12.74
CA PRO A 136 25.54 2.30 -11.52
C PRO A 136 25.33 0.80 -11.39
N ARG A 137 25.22 0.32 -10.16
CA ARG A 137 25.00 -1.09 -9.84
C ARG A 137 23.62 -1.28 -9.25
N PHE A 138 22.93 -2.30 -9.73
CA PHE A 138 21.64 -2.70 -9.19
C PHE A 138 21.83 -3.99 -8.39
N SER A 139 21.46 -4.00 -7.12
CA SER A 139 21.68 -5.15 -6.23
C SER A 139 20.49 -6.10 -6.22
N THR A 140 19.29 -5.55 -6.06
CA THR A 140 18.05 -6.32 -5.89
C THR A 140 16.89 -5.67 -6.65
N CYS A 141 16.01 -6.50 -7.21
CA CYS A 141 14.70 -6.08 -7.71
C CYS A 141 13.62 -6.76 -6.87
N LYS A 142 12.65 -5.99 -6.38
CA LYS A 142 11.42 -6.51 -5.76
C LYS A 142 10.26 -6.18 -6.67
N ALA A 143 9.60 -7.20 -7.18
CA ALA A 143 8.40 -7.09 -7.97
C ALA A 143 7.19 -7.30 -7.07
N ARG A 144 6.38 -6.26 -6.84
CA ARG A 144 5.14 -6.31 -6.06
C ARG A 144 3.95 -6.09 -6.98
N TYR A 145 3.13 -7.12 -7.15
CA TYR A 145 1.84 -6.98 -7.83
C TYR A 145 0.74 -6.67 -6.82
N THR A 146 0.02 -5.57 -7.03
CA THR A 146 -1.11 -5.19 -6.17
C THR A 146 -2.41 -5.38 -6.94
N ALA A 147 -3.18 -6.41 -6.59
CA ALA A 147 -4.44 -6.76 -7.26
C ALA A 147 -5.48 -5.61 -7.19
N GLU A 148 -5.54 -4.88 -6.08
CA GLU A 148 -6.48 -3.75 -5.89
C GLU A 148 -6.26 -2.61 -6.89
N LYS A 149 -5.00 -2.37 -7.27
CA LYS A 149 -4.61 -1.24 -8.14
C LYS A 149 -4.24 -1.68 -9.55
N ASN A 150 -4.23 -2.99 -9.80
CA ASN A 150 -3.89 -3.62 -11.08
C ASN A 150 -2.59 -3.07 -11.70
N TYR A 151 -1.54 -2.91 -10.89
CA TYR A 151 -0.21 -2.56 -11.39
C TYR A 151 0.88 -3.43 -10.75
N LEU A 152 1.96 -3.61 -11.51
CA LEU A 152 3.19 -4.21 -11.06
C LEU A 152 4.18 -3.11 -10.67
N GLN A 153 4.60 -3.10 -9.41
CA GLN A 153 5.63 -2.19 -8.92
C GLN A 153 6.97 -2.92 -8.90
N LEU A 154 7.97 -2.36 -9.57
CA LEU A 154 9.35 -2.84 -9.50
C LEU A 154 10.16 -1.87 -8.64
N GLU A 155 10.63 -2.33 -7.49
CA GLU A 155 11.54 -1.60 -6.63
C GLU A 155 12.96 -2.11 -6.87
N LEU A 156 13.84 -1.25 -7.39
CA LEU A 156 15.22 -1.59 -7.71
C LEU A 156 16.16 -0.89 -6.72
N GLY A 157 16.98 -1.66 -6.02
CA GLY A 157 18.08 -1.13 -5.22
C GLY A 157 19.23 -0.72 -6.11
N MET A 158 19.49 0.59 -6.20
CA MET A 158 20.55 1.16 -7.04
C MET A 158 21.62 1.81 -6.17
N ASP A 159 22.86 1.39 -6.36
CA ASP A 159 24.05 1.99 -5.78
C ASP A 159 24.88 2.63 -6.89
N PHE A 160 25.14 3.93 -6.78
CA PHE A 160 25.94 4.65 -7.76
C PHE A 160 27.20 5.22 -7.12
N THR A 161 28.30 4.51 -7.32
CA THR A 161 29.64 4.96 -6.91
C THR A 161 30.41 5.32 -8.16
N THR A 162 30.65 6.61 -8.36
CA THR A 162 31.33 7.13 -9.55
C THR A 162 32.71 7.66 -9.19
N SER A 163 33.69 7.31 -10.02
CA SER A 163 34.99 7.98 -10.08
C SER A 163 35.02 8.85 -11.33
N GLY A 164 35.21 10.15 -11.16
CA GLY A 164 35.29 11.09 -12.29
C GLY A 164 33.97 11.74 -12.69
N MET A 165 32.95 11.75 -11.83
CA MET A 165 31.83 12.66 -12.00
C MET A 165 32.35 14.10 -11.90
N GLN A 166 32.11 14.89 -12.94
CA GLN A 166 32.60 16.25 -13.04
C GLN A 166 31.55 17.14 -13.71
N ALA A 167 31.41 18.35 -13.18
CA ALA A 167 30.60 19.40 -13.78
C ALA A 167 31.44 20.68 -13.82
N VAL A 168 31.60 21.26 -15.01
CA VAL A 168 32.34 22.51 -15.20
C VAL A 168 31.32 23.63 -15.41
N LEU A 169 31.27 24.52 -14.43
CA LEU A 169 30.36 25.66 -14.39
C LEU A 169 31.14 26.95 -14.60
N THR A 170 30.79 27.71 -15.64
CA THR A 170 31.40 29.00 -15.95
C THR A 170 30.41 30.11 -15.62
N PRO A 171 30.60 30.83 -14.50
CA PRO A 171 29.78 31.99 -14.16
C PRO A 171 30.20 33.20 -15.00
N ARG A 172 29.23 33.87 -15.60
CA ARG A 172 29.39 35.20 -16.20
C ARG A 172 29.00 36.25 -15.16
N LEU A 173 29.89 37.19 -14.90
CA LEU A 173 29.69 38.24 -13.90
C LEU A 173 29.09 39.50 -14.53
N LYS A 174 28.31 40.25 -13.75
CA LYS A 174 27.79 41.57 -14.13
C LYS A 174 28.92 42.60 -14.10
N GLU A 175 29.08 43.35 -15.20
CA GLU A 175 30.13 44.37 -15.36
C GLU A 175 30.09 45.48 -14.29
N THR A 176 28.94 45.70 -13.64
CA THR A 176 28.78 46.70 -12.57
C THR A 176 29.58 46.39 -11.30
N GLY A 177 30.03 45.15 -11.07
CA GLY A 177 30.85 44.78 -9.90
C GLY A 177 32.36 44.95 -10.08
N LEU A 178 32.87 44.86 -11.32
CA LEU A 178 34.30 44.86 -11.64
C LEU A 178 34.95 46.25 -11.63
N LYS A 179 34.14 47.34 -11.64
CA LYS A 179 34.66 48.71 -11.58
C LYS A 179 35.05 49.18 -10.17
N THR A 180 34.83 48.35 -9.15
CA THR A 180 35.19 48.68 -7.76
C THR A 180 36.44 47.89 -7.33
N ARG A 181 37.59 48.58 -7.41
CA ARG A 181 38.91 48.26 -6.82
C ARG A 181 39.76 47.16 -7.47
N VAL A 182 40.68 47.60 -8.34
CA VAL A 182 42.12 47.56 -8.02
C VAL A 182 42.72 48.90 -8.48
N LYS A 183 42.97 49.81 -7.53
CA LYS A 183 44.03 50.81 -7.69
C LYS A 183 45.23 50.21 -6.98
N PHE A 184 46.27 49.86 -7.74
CA PHE A 184 47.62 49.78 -7.18
C PHE A 184 48.08 51.20 -6.84
#